data_AF-A0A838UZR8-F1
#
_entry.id   AF-A0A838UZR8-F1
#
_cell.length_a   1.000
_cell.length_b   1.000
_cell.length_c   1.000
_cell.angle_alpha   90.00
_cell.angle_beta   90.00
_cell.angle_gamma   90.00
#
_symmetry.space_group_name_H-M   'P 1'
#
loop_
_entity.id
_entity.type
_entity.pdbx_description
1 polymer ?
#
loop_
_entity_poly.entity_id
_entity_poly.type
_entity_poly.pdbx_seq_one_letter_code
_entity_poly.pdbx_strand_id
1 'polypeptide(L)'
;MKSMGMMTGKKQTTYTATAVADLEDVMTPEELAQAQVRGYSIQVIEPGAQQANTFTLPLEFAPSDIDSYLFGPVEIECRTAQARGWVKKGQTSGAVEAPVTFRATAIRKVDLAAVHAEMAAREQQDTSASEHRRDQRDFFDALRKTIEERQKGVLQAAAGKPDKGGK
;
A
#
# COMPACT_ATOMS: atom_id res chain seq x y z
N MET A 1 -2.04 -6.81 -9.67
CA MET A 1 -0.89 -6.22 -8.92
C MET A 1 -1.16 -4.73 -8.79
N LYS A 2 -0.78 -4.10 -7.67
CA LYS A 2 -0.85 -2.64 -7.52
C LYS A 2 0.56 -2.09 -7.32
N SER A 3 0.86 -0.95 -7.91
CA SER A 3 2.08 -0.18 -7.69
C SER A 3 1.68 1.24 -7.27
N MET A 4 2.46 1.84 -6.38
CA MET A 4 2.21 3.18 -5.87
C MET A 4 3.49 3.99 -5.98
N GLY A 5 3.39 5.23 -6.44
CA GLY A 5 4.56 6.07 -6.60
C GLY A 5 4.21 7.43 -7.16
N MET A 6 5.23 8.20 -7.53
CA MET A 6 5.05 9.48 -8.18
C MET A 6 5.12 9.31 -9.69
N MET A 7 4.09 9.76 -10.41
CA MET A 7 4.12 9.77 -11.87
C MET A 7 5.03 10.91 -12.33
N THR A 8 6.12 10.59 -13.02
CA THR A 8 7.15 11.56 -13.43
C THR A 8 7.12 11.86 -14.93
N GLY A 9 6.43 11.05 -15.72
CA GLY A 9 6.36 11.25 -17.15
C GLY A 9 5.19 10.52 -17.78
N LYS A 10 4.74 11.04 -18.93
CA LYS A 10 3.89 10.32 -19.87
C LYS A 10 4.32 10.58 -21.29
N LYS A 11 4.08 9.59 -22.16
CA LYS A 11 4.23 9.72 -23.61
C LYS A 11 3.10 8.97 -24.28
N GLN A 12 2.44 9.60 -25.24
CA GLN A 12 1.46 8.89 -26.07
C GLN A 12 2.17 7.81 -26.88
N THR A 13 1.59 6.62 -26.90
CA THR A 13 2.21 5.45 -27.53
C THR A 13 1.17 4.62 -28.26
N THR A 14 1.66 3.87 -29.25
CA THR A 14 0.91 2.84 -29.95
C THR A 14 1.74 1.58 -29.90
N TYR A 15 1.14 0.46 -29.52
CA TYR A 15 1.82 -0.84 -29.42
C TYR A 15 0.87 -1.96 -29.85
N THR A 16 1.43 -3.05 -30.35
CA THR A 16 0.63 -4.21 -30.75
C THR A 16 0.12 -4.98 -29.54
N ALA A 17 -1.12 -5.43 -29.60
CA ALA A 17 -1.74 -6.18 -28.52
C ALA A 17 -0.89 -7.41 -28.16
N THR A 18 -0.66 -7.60 -26.85
CA THR A 18 0.18 -8.69 -26.32
C THR A 18 -0.14 -10.07 -26.89
N ALA A 19 -1.43 -10.37 -27.14
CA ALA A 19 -1.86 -11.68 -27.64
C ALA A 19 -1.32 -12.01 -29.05
N VAL A 20 -0.90 -10.98 -29.80
CA VAL A 20 -0.49 -11.12 -31.20
C VAL A 20 0.84 -10.39 -31.49
N ALA A 21 1.51 -9.87 -30.46
CA ALA A 21 2.76 -9.13 -30.60
C ALA A 21 3.89 -9.98 -31.22
N ASP A 22 3.92 -11.29 -30.96
CA ASP A 22 4.91 -12.21 -31.54
C ASP A 22 4.66 -12.49 -33.03
N LEU A 23 3.50 -12.10 -33.56
CA LEU A 23 3.11 -12.30 -34.96
C LEU A 23 3.31 -11.03 -35.80
N GLU A 24 3.82 -9.92 -35.22
CA GLU A 24 4.00 -8.65 -35.93
C GLU A 24 4.73 -8.82 -37.26
N ASP A 25 5.76 -9.67 -37.31
CA ASP A 25 6.62 -9.87 -38.50
C ASP A 25 5.91 -10.56 -39.67
N VAL A 26 4.78 -11.23 -39.42
CA VAL A 26 4.02 -11.98 -40.43
C VAL A 26 2.65 -11.39 -40.73
N MET A 27 2.26 -10.32 -40.03
CA MET A 27 0.98 -9.65 -40.24
C MET A 27 0.98 -8.78 -41.50
N THR A 28 -0.18 -8.71 -42.14
CA THR A 28 -0.42 -7.65 -43.13
C THR A 28 -0.50 -6.27 -42.47
N PRO A 29 -0.26 -5.17 -43.20
CA PRO A 29 -0.41 -3.83 -42.65
C PRO A 29 -1.81 -3.54 -42.07
N GLU A 30 -2.84 -4.16 -42.64
CA GLU A 30 -4.24 -4.01 -42.20
C GLU A 30 -4.50 -4.73 -40.87
N GLU A 31 -4.01 -5.96 -40.72
CA GLU A 31 -4.08 -6.72 -39.48
C GLU A 31 -3.27 -6.04 -38.37
N LEU A 32 -2.07 -5.54 -38.69
CA LEU A 32 -1.25 -4.78 -37.76
C LEU A 32 -1.98 -3.53 -37.27
N ALA A 33 -2.63 -2.79 -38.17
CA ALA A 33 -3.40 -1.60 -37.80
C ALA A 33 -4.58 -1.93 -36.87
N GLN A 34 -5.24 -3.09 -37.06
CA GLN A 34 -6.32 -3.55 -36.18
C GLN A 34 -5.80 -4.07 -34.83
N ALA A 35 -4.60 -4.63 -34.80
CA ALA A 35 -3.96 -5.14 -33.59
C ALA A 35 -3.32 -4.04 -32.73
N GLN A 36 -3.18 -2.82 -33.25
CA GLN A 36 -2.59 -1.69 -32.54
C GLN A 36 -3.50 -1.14 -31.45
N VAL A 37 -2.96 -1.11 -30.23
CA VAL A 37 -3.54 -0.46 -29.06
C VAL A 37 -2.92 0.91 -28.91
N ARG A 38 -3.77 1.95 -28.87
CA ARG A 38 -3.35 3.32 -28.54
C ARG A 38 -3.44 3.54 -27.04
N GLY A 39 -2.53 4.34 -26.49
CA GLY A 39 -2.54 4.66 -25.07
C GLY A 39 -1.38 5.54 -24.65
N TYR A 40 -0.97 5.39 -23.39
CA TYR A 40 0.13 6.11 -22.79
C TYR A 40 1.18 5.15 -22.23
N SER A 41 2.45 5.50 -22.42
CA SER A 41 3.55 5.00 -21.62
C SER A 41 3.74 5.98 -20.46
N ILE A 42 3.61 5.49 -19.23
CA ILE A 42 3.64 6.26 -17.99
C ILE A 42 4.87 5.83 -17.21
N GLN A 43 5.63 6.80 -16.72
CA GLN A 43 6.76 6.57 -15.84
C GLN A 43 6.37 6.86 -14.41
N VAL A 44 6.61 5.90 -13.52
CA VAL A 44 6.35 6.06 -12.08
C VAL A 44 7.58 5.67 -11.29
N ILE A 45 7.96 6.53 -10.35
CA ILE A 45 9.02 6.26 -9.39
C ILE A 45 8.38 5.89 -8.06
N GLU A 46 8.62 4.66 -7.61
CA GLU A 46 8.17 4.21 -6.30
C GLU A 46 9.02 4.85 -5.19
N PRO A 47 8.49 5.02 -3.97
CA PRO A 47 9.25 5.59 -2.86
C PRO A 47 10.55 4.81 -2.61
N GLY A 48 11.68 5.52 -2.63
CA GLY A 48 13.02 4.92 -2.42
C GLY A 48 13.61 4.21 -3.64
N ALA A 49 12.90 4.15 -4.77
CA ALA A 49 13.45 3.57 -6.01
C ALA A 49 14.43 4.54 -6.69
N GLN A 50 15.52 3.99 -7.24
CA GLN A 50 16.49 4.75 -8.04
C GLN A 50 16.09 4.89 -9.52
N GLN A 51 15.17 4.05 -9.99
CA GLN A 51 14.74 3.99 -11.38
C GLN A 51 13.22 4.06 -11.48
N ALA A 52 12.73 4.63 -12.58
CA ALA A 52 11.30 4.67 -12.88
C ALA A 52 10.85 3.36 -13.52
N ASN A 53 9.74 2.83 -13.03
CA ASN A 53 9.01 1.75 -13.68
C ASN A 53 8.16 2.33 -14.82
N THR A 54 8.07 1.58 -15.92
CA THR A 54 7.28 1.99 -17.10
C THR A 54 6.01 1.16 -17.20
N PHE A 55 4.87 1.85 -17.35
CA PHE A 55 3.54 1.28 -17.45
C PHE A 55 2.91 1.66 -18.77
N THR A 56 2.33 0.69 -19.48
CA THR A 56 1.45 0.96 -20.63
C THR A 56 0.00 0.98 -20.18
N LEU A 57 -0.68 2.09 -20.43
CA LEU A 57 -2.09 2.30 -20.11
C LEU A 57 -2.87 2.50 -21.42
N PRO A 58 -3.74 1.55 -21.82
CA PRO A 58 -4.63 1.73 -22.97
C PRO A 58 -5.50 2.98 -22.83
N LEU A 59 -5.83 3.61 -23.96
CA LEU A 59 -6.61 4.84 -23.97
C LEU A 59 -8.00 4.64 -23.34
N GLU A 60 -8.60 3.46 -23.47
CA GLU A 60 -9.90 3.15 -22.85
C GLU A 60 -9.88 3.19 -21.31
N PHE A 61 -8.71 3.06 -20.69
CA PHE A 61 -8.51 3.10 -19.24
C PHE A 61 -7.83 4.38 -18.77
N ALA A 62 -7.41 5.25 -19.70
CA ALA A 62 -6.75 6.50 -19.38
C ALA A 62 -7.76 7.57 -18.95
N PRO A 63 -7.54 8.27 -17.83
CA PRO A 63 -8.32 9.44 -17.48
C PRO A 63 -8.21 10.49 -18.58
N SER A 64 -9.31 11.22 -18.83
CA SER A 64 -9.32 12.32 -19.81
C SER A 64 -8.33 13.44 -19.48
N ASP A 65 -8.01 13.60 -18.19
CA ASP A 65 -7.13 14.63 -17.65
C ASP A 65 -5.80 14.04 -17.15
N ILE A 66 -5.27 13.00 -17.81
CA ILE A 66 -4.04 12.30 -17.39
C ILE A 66 -2.83 13.24 -17.15
N ASP A 67 -2.79 14.42 -17.77
CA ASP A 67 -1.80 15.46 -17.47
C ASP A 67 -1.79 15.89 -16.01
N SER A 68 -2.96 15.93 -15.36
CA SER A 68 -3.13 16.37 -13.98
C SER A 68 -2.48 15.40 -12.97
N TYR A 69 -2.07 14.21 -13.43
CA TYR A 69 -1.39 13.18 -12.63
C TYR A 69 0.13 13.35 -12.64
N LEU A 70 0.69 14.16 -13.55
CA LEU A 70 2.13 14.42 -13.61
C LEU A 70 2.63 15.08 -12.32
N PHE A 71 3.77 14.59 -11.84
CA PHE A 71 4.40 14.93 -10.56
C PHE A 71 3.47 14.74 -9.35
N GLY A 72 2.41 13.95 -9.53
CA GLY A 72 1.47 13.58 -8.48
C GLY A 72 1.70 12.16 -7.98
N PRO A 73 1.33 11.89 -6.72
CA PRO A 73 1.27 10.53 -6.19
C PRO A 73 0.10 9.78 -6.84
N VAL A 74 0.39 8.58 -7.32
CA VAL A 74 -0.56 7.73 -8.06
C VAL A 74 -0.53 6.30 -7.56
N GLU A 75 -1.69 5.65 -7.62
CA GLU A 75 -1.83 4.20 -7.55
C GLU A 75 -2.11 3.69 -8.96
N ILE A 76 -1.33 2.71 -9.41
CA ILE A 76 -1.52 2.02 -10.69
C ILE A 76 -1.94 0.58 -10.42
N GLU A 77 -3.03 0.16 -11.06
CA GLU A 77 -3.47 -1.22 -11.06
C GLU A 77 -2.96 -1.91 -12.33
N CYS A 78 -2.20 -2.99 -12.16
CA CYS A 78 -1.52 -3.73 -13.21
C CYS A 78 -2.08 -5.14 -13.35
N ARG A 79 -2.31 -5.54 -14.61
CA ARG A 79 -2.81 -6.87 -14.95
C ARG A 79 -1.69 -7.85 -15.30
N THR A 80 -0.68 -7.38 -16.04
CA THR A 80 0.44 -8.21 -16.49
C THR A 80 1.75 -7.42 -16.47
N ALA A 81 2.88 -8.14 -16.44
CA ALA A 81 4.21 -7.60 -16.63
C ALA A 81 4.88 -8.35 -17.78
N GLN A 82 5.61 -7.63 -18.64
CA GLN A 82 6.38 -8.22 -19.72
C GLN A 82 7.79 -7.64 -19.70
N ALA A 83 8.78 -8.51 -19.89
CA ALA A 83 10.18 -8.11 -20.05
C ALA A 83 10.66 -8.63 -21.40
N ARG A 84 11.28 -7.77 -22.21
CA ARG A 84 11.88 -8.18 -23.48
C ARG A 84 13.39 -7.96 -23.41
N GLY A 85 14.13 -9.06 -23.34
CA GLY A 85 15.58 -9.05 -23.41
C GLY A 85 16.05 -9.26 -24.84
N TRP A 86 17.06 -8.51 -25.27
CA TRP A 86 17.70 -8.71 -26.58
C TRP A 86 19.03 -9.42 -26.39
N VAL A 87 19.15 -10.61 -26.95
CA VAL A 87 20.42 -11.34 -27.00
C VAL A 87 21.15 -10.92 -28.26
N LYS A 88 22.34 -10.30 -28.12
CA LYS A 88 23.16 -9.99 -29.28
C LYS A 88 23.69 -11.27 -29.91
N LYS A 89 23.70 -11.34 -31.24
CA LYS A 89 24.24 -12.49 -31.99
C LYS A 89 25.71 -12.72 -31.58
N GLY A 90 26.00 -13.91 -31.04
CA GLY A 90 27.32 -14.29 -30.52
C GLY A 90 27.49 -14.21 -29.00
N GLN A 91 26.50 -13.69 -28.26
CA GLN A 91 26.49 -13.71 -26.80
C GLN A 91 26.02 -15.08 -26.30
N THR A 92 26.93 -15.90 -25.79
CA THR A 92 26.66 -17.26 -25.30
C THR A 92 26.60 -17.37 -23.77
N SER A 93 26.98 -16.30 -23.05
CA SER A 93 26.89 -16.22 -21.59
C SER A 93 26.68 -14.77 -21.11
N GLY A 94 26.20 -14.62 -19.88
CA GLY A 94 25.97 -13.33 -19.21
C GLY A 94 24.49 -13.00 -18.99
N ALA A 95 24.22 -12.10 -18.04
CA ALA A 95 22.89 -11.59 -17.77
C ALA A 95 22.44 -10.65 -18.90
N VAL A 96 21.19 -10.78 -19.33
CA VAL A 96 20.55 -9.87 -20.28
C VAL A 96 19.69 -8.91 -19.50
N GLU A 97 20.04 -7.63 -19.53
CA GLU A 97 19.16 -6.59 -19.00
C GLU A 97 17.95 -6.46 -19.93
N ALA A 98 16.75 -6.55 -19.36
CA ALA A 98 15.49 -6.43 -20.07
C ALA A 98 14.63 -5.35 -19.39
N PRO A 99 14.22 -4.30 -20.12
CA PRO A 99 13.24 -3.38 -19.57
C PRO A 99 11.93 -4.12 -19.31
N VAL A 100 11.43 -3.99 -18.08
CA VAL A 100 10.13 -4.53 -17.69
C VAL A 100 9.08 -3.45 -17.93
N THR A 101 8.06 -3.78 -18.72
CA THR A 101 6.90 -2.95 -18.96
C THR A 101 5.67 -3.61 -18.33
N PHE A 102 4.93 -2.85 -17.55
CA PHE A 102 3.73 -3.32 -16.89
C PHE A 102 2.49 -2.84 -17.65
N ARG A 103 1.49 -3.71 -17.82
CA ARG A 103 0.22 -3.30 -18.43
C ARG A 103 -0.74 -2.85 -17.35
N ALA A 104 -1.00 -1.55 -17.33
CA ALA A 104 -1.94 -0.92 -16.43
C ALA A 104 -3.38 -1.04 -16.95
N THR A 105 -4.32 -1.24 -16.03
CA THR A 105 -5.77 -1.24 -16.30
C THR A 105 -6.50 -0.11 -15.57
N ALA A 106 -5.83 0.58 -14.65
CA ALA A 106 -6.32 1.80 -14.04
C ALA A 106 -5.16 2.62 -13.46
N ILE A 107 -5.37 3.93 -13.36
CA ILE A 107 -4.53 4.87 -12.63
C ILE A 107 -5.40 5.79 -11.79
N ARG A 108 -5.04 6.00 -10.53
CA ARG A 108 -5.77 6.85 -9.57
C ARG A 108 -4.80 7.83 -8.92
N LYS A 109 -5.25 9.06 -8.68
CA LYS A 109 -4.52 9.98 -7.79
C LYS A 109 -4.65 9.51 -6.36
N VAL A 110 -3.57 9.62 -5.61
CA VAL A 110 -3.58 9.41 -4.17
C VAL A 110 -3.67 10.77 -3.51
N ASP A 111 -4.68 10.97 -2.68
CA ASP A 111 -4.75 12.17 -1.84
C ASP A 111 -3.91 11.95 -0.58
N LEU A 112 -2.67 12.45 -0.60
CA LEU A 112 -1.76 12.33 0.55
C LEU A 112 -2.30 13.04 1.79
N ALA A 113 -3.12 14.09 1.65
CA ALA A 113 -3.71 14.77 2.79
C ALA A 113 -4.72 13.87 3.49
N ALA A 114 -5.56 13.16 2.72
CA ALA A 114 -6.48 12.17 3.26
C ALA A 114 -5.73 11.01 3.95
N VAL A 115 -4.64 10.53 3.34
CA VAL A 115 -3.80 9.47 3.94
C VAL A 115 -3.18 9.93 5.27
N HIS A 116 -2.63 11.14 5.32
CA HIS A 116 -2.05 11.69 6.56
C HIS A 116 -3.10 11.89 7.65
N ALA A 117 -4.28 12.39 7.30
CA ALA A 117 -5.38 12.55 8.24
C ALA A 117 -5.84 11.20 8.83
N GLU A 118 -5.92 10.15 8.00
CA GLU A 118 -6.26 8.81 8.46
C GLU A 118 -5.18 8.22 9.39
N MET A 119 -3.90 8.40 9.05
CA MET A 119 -2.80 7.94 9.91
C MET A 119 -2.83 8.65 11.27
N ALA A 120 -3.01 9.98 11.29
CA ALA A 120 -3.11 10.75 12.52
C ALA A 120 -4.31 10.31 13.38
N ALA A 121 -5.46 10.01 12.74
CA ALA A 121 -6.64 9.52 13.45
C ALA A 121 -6.40 8.15 14.11
N ARG A 122 -5.66 7.25 13.44
CA ARG A 122 -5.30 5.93 13.99
C ARG A 122 -4.34 6.06 15.18
N GLU A 123 -3.32 6.91 15.09
CA GLU A 123 -2.40 7.18 16.20
C GLU A 123 -3.13 7.74 17.42
N GLN A 124 -4.09 8.63 17.19
CA GLN A 124 -4.91 9.19 18.27
C GLN A 124 -5.81 8.14 18.92
N GLN A 125 -6.39 7.22 18.12
CA GLN A 125 -7.15 6.08 18.64
C GLN A 125 -6.27 5.16 19.50
N ASP A 126 -5.07 4.82 19.04
CA ASP A 126 -4.15 3.95 19.79
C ASP A 126 -3.69 4.58 21.11
N THR A 127 -3.48 5.90 21.10
CA THR A 127 -3.15 6.67 22.29
C THR A 127 -4.31 6.64 23.29
N SER A 128 -5.53 6.95 22.85
CA SER A 128 -6.73 6.94 23.70
C SER A 128 -7.04 5.55 24.27
N ALA A 129 -6.84 4.49 23.49
CA ALA A 129 -7.00 3.10 23.96
C ALA A 129 -5.93 2.71 24.99
N SER A 130 -4.73 3.28 24.88
CA SER A 130 -3.65 3.06 25.84
C SER A 130 -3.87 3.82 27.15
N GLU A 131 -4.38 5.05 27.07
CA GLU A 131 -4.82 5.84 28.24
C GLU A 131 -5.98 5.15 28.97
N HIS A 132 -7.00 4.70 28.23
CA HIS A 132 -8.14 4.00 28.85
C HIS A 132 -7.72 2.72 29.59
N ARG A 133 -6.78 1.95 29.03
CA ARG A 133 -6.21 0.76 29.70
C ARG A 133 -5.43 1.12 30.96
N ARG A 134 -4.73 2.26 30.96
CA ARG A 134 -4.01 2.76 32.13
C ARG A 134 -4.98 3.16 33.24
N ASP A 135 -6.02 3.92 32.91
CA ASP A 135 -7.03 4.36 33.88
C ASP A 135 -7.79 3.18 34.50
N GLN A 136 -8.14 2.17 33.70
CA GLN A 136 -8.75 0.95 34.21
C GLN A 136 -7.82 0.21 35.19
N ARG A 137 -6.53 0.11 34.86
CA ARG A 137 -5.54 -0.52 35.74
C ARG A 137 -5.41 0.24 37.06
N ASP A 138 -5.26 1.56 37.00
CA ASP A 138 -5.12 2.41 38.19
C ASP A 138 -6.38 2.30 39.08
N PHE A 139 -7.57 2.23 38.47
CA PHE A 139 -8.83 1.97 39.18
C PHE A 139 -8.84 0.61 39.89
N PHE A 140 -8.45 -0.47 39.20
CA PHE A 140 -8.43 -1.81 39.80
C PHE A 140 -7.37 -1.92 40.91
N ASP A 141 -6.21 -1.29 40.76
CA ASP A 141 -5.16 -1.24 41.78
C ASP A 141 -5.64 -0.49 43.04
N ALA A 142 -6.34 0.65 42.87
CA ALA A 142 -6.95 1.38 43.98
C ALA A 142 -8.05 0.58 44.69
N LEU A 143 -8.89 -0.11 43.92
CA LEU A 143 -9.95 -0.97 44.46
C LEU A 143 -9.35 -2.14 45.27
N ARG A 144 -8.31 -2.78 44.75
CA ARG A 144 -7.58 -3.85 45.44
C ARG A 144 -7.01 -3.37 46.78
N LYS A 145 -6.32 -2.22 46.78
CA LYS A 145 -5.75 -1.64 48.01
C LYS A 145 -6.83 -1.37 49.07
N THR A 146 -7.97 -0.83 48.65
CA THR A 146 -9.11 -0.57 49.53
C THR A 146 -9.69 -1.85 50.15
N ILE A 147 -9.74 -2.95 49.38
CA ILE A 147 -10.19 -4.26 49.87
C ILE A 147 -9.19 -4.83 50.87
N GLU A 148 -7.89 -4.78 50.57
CA GLU A 148 -6.82 -5.27 51.45
C GLU A 148 -6.80 -4.50 52.79
N GLU A 149 -6.99 -3.18 52.78
CA GLU A 149 -7.12 -2.35 53.97
C GLU A 149 -8.35 -2.72 54.80
N ARG A 150 -9.50 -2.95 54.15
CA ARG A 150 -10.72 -3.43 54.83
C ARG A 150 -10.51 -4.79 55.49
N GLN A 151 -9.86 -5.73 54.81
CA GLN A 151 -9.56 -7.04 55.37
C GLN A 151 -8.62 -6.95 56.59
N LYS A 152 -7.58 -6.12 56.51
CA LYS A 152 -6.69 -5.85 57.66
C LYS A 152 -7.43 -5.23 58.84
N GLY A 153 -8.31 -4.25 58.59
CA GLY A 153 -9.15 -3.63 59.62
C GLY A 153 -10.13 -4.60 60.27
N VAL A 154 -10.75 -5.50 59.48
CA VAL A 154 -11.64 -6.55 60.00
C VAL A 154 -10.88 -7.57 60.85
N LEU A 155 -9.66 -7.96 60.45
CA LEU A 155 -8.82 -8.87 61.22
C LEU A 155 -8.35 -8.24 62.55
N GLN A 156 -8.02 -6.95 62.57
CA GLN A 156 -7.68 -6.23 63.79
C GLN A 156 -8.89 -6.06 64.73
N ALA A 157 -10.09 -5.80 64.18
CA ALA A 157 -11.33 -5.73 64.96
C ALA A 157 -11.74 -7.09 65.56
N ALA A 158 -11.43 -8.19 64.88
CA ALA A 158 -11.64 -9.56 65.38
C ALA A 158 -10.63 -9.92 66.49
N ALA A 159 -9.38 -9.50 66.38
CA ALA A 159 -8.35 -9.72 67.40
C ALA A 159 -8.50 -8.81 68.65
N GLY A 160 -9.21 -7.68 68.52
CA GLY A 160 -9.40 -6.69 69.59
C GLY A 160 -10.66 -6.85 70.45
N LYS A 161 -11.47 -7.90 70.27
CA LYS A 161 -12.59 -8.19 71.18
C LYS A 161 -12.09 -9.00 72.38
N PRO A 162 -11.99 -8.42 73.59
CA PRO A 162 -11.75 -9.21 74.78
C PRO A 162 -12.95 -10.11 75.06
N ASP A 163 -12.65 -11.39 75.29
CA ASP A 163 -13.58 -12.43 75.69
C ASP A 163 -14.27 -12.02 77.00
N LYS A 164 -15.53 -11.58 76.91
CA LYS A 164 -16.42 -11.43 78.06
C LYS A 164 -17.41 -12.58 78.02
N GLY A 165 -17.09 -13.69 78.68
CA GLY A 165 -18.05 -14.78 78.78
C GLY A 165 -17.63 -16.02 79.57
N GLY A 166 -17.55 -15.90 80.90
CA GLY A 166 -18.13 -16.91 81.81
C GLY A 166 -17.22 -18.04 82.29
N LYS A 167 -16.84 -18.02 83.57
CA LYS A 167 -17.65 -18.48 84.71
C LYS A 167 -17.03 -17.98 86.01
#